data_AF-A0A3M7L9F3-F1
#
_entry.id   AF-A0A3M7L9F3-F1
#
_cell.length_a   1.000
_cell.length_b   1.000
_cell.length_c   1.000
_cell.angle_alpha   90.00
_cell.angle_beta   90.00
_cell.angle_gamma   90.00
#
_symmetry.space_group_name_H-M   'P 1'
#
loop_
_entity.id
_entity.type
_entity.pdbx_description
1 polymer ?
#
loop_
_entity_poly.entity_id
_entity_poly.type
_entity_poly.pdbx_seq_one_letter_code
_entity_poly.pdbx_strand_id
1 'polypeptide(L)'
;MKKIFLLAAMCVVTVTMTSCTLDGDESFGDVCTSATGADMLTCKYFNIIKGDASFTWGYSKDGSFARAHKMGEILQSKYGIQAAQLGKIWIGNSDGKLLNGWTYHVAIVMAGPDGNLLNGRVIDPSLFDRPVTLQEWSNKCNNWSSNQFAISPIDFYTPNNIRQVGLNKSWKANTKVDNYNSSRHRTDFYNVTNCVLTTIKNDFETWKRNVKFDSNSSINISHCGGGYTAR
;
A
#
# COMPACT_ATOMS: atom_id res chain seq x y z
N MET A 1 -45.86 64.48 -23.23
CA MET A 1 -46.58 63.54 -22.34
C MET A 1 -46.04 62.14 -22.55
N LYS A 2 -46.06 61.33 -21.49
CA LYS A 2 -45.14 60.22 -21.19
C LYS A 2 -45.37 58.95 -22.05
N LYS A 3 -44.25 58.29 -22.31
CA LYS A 3 -44.04 56.95 -22.90
C LYS A 3 -44.61 55.85 -22.00
N ILE A 4 -44.97 54.69 -22.56
CA ILE A 4 -44.74 53.34 -21.99
C ILE A 4 -44.74 52.34 -23.17
N PHE A 5 -43.59 51.70 -23.42
CA PHE A 5 -43.48 50.44 -24.16
C PHE A 5 -43.21 49.36 -23.11
N LEU A 6 -44.09 48.36 -23.02
CA LEU A 6 -43.92 47.18 -22.16
C LEU A 6 -43.17 46.10 -22.95
N LEU A 7 -41.92 45.86 -22.56
CA LEU A 7 -41.11 44.74 -23.04
C LEU A 7 -41.26 43.60 -22.02
N ALA A 8 -41.91 42.50 -22.41
CA ALA A 8 -42.02 41.31 -21.58
C ALA A 8 -40.73 40.48 -21.71
N ALA A 9 -39.94 40.43 -20.64
CA ALA A 9 -38.80 39.52 -20.53
C ALA A 9 -39.30 38.13 -20.13
N MET A 10 -39.23 37.16 -21.05
CA MET A 10 -39.38 35.75 -20.72
C MET A 10 -38.08 35.25 -20.08
N CYS A 11 -38.11 34.98 -18.77
CA CYS A 11 -37.08 34.21 -18.09
C CYS A 11 -37.25 32.74 -18.45
N VAL A 12 -36.32 32.19 -19.24
CA VAL A 12 -36.14 30.75 -19.40
C VAL A 12 -35.31 30.26 -18.21
N VAL A 13 -35.95 29.58 -17.27
CA VAL A 13 -35.27 28.86 -16.18
C VAL A 13 -34.82 27.51 -16.73
N THR A 14 -33.53 27.39 -17.04
CA THR A 14 -32.92 26.08 -17.33
C THR A 14 -32.69 25.35 -16.01
N VAL A 15 -33.46 24.28 -15.78
CA VAL A 15 -33.22 23.36 -14.67
C VAL A 15 -32.24 22.29 -15.15
N THR A 16 -30.98 22.39 -14.72
CA THR A 16 -30.02 21.29 -14.83
C THR A 16 -30.31 20.28 -13.73
N MET A 17 -30.85 19.12 -14.09
CA MET A 17 -31.00 17.98 -13.20
C MET A 17 -29.63 17.30 -13.04
N THR A 18 -28.85 17.74 -12.06
CA THR A 18 -27.72 16.95 -11.56
C THR A 18 -28.26 15.99 -10.52
N SER A 19 -28.58 14.77 -10.96
CA SER A 19 -28.98 13.67 -10.09
C SER A 19 -27.77 13.17 -9.30
N CYS A 20 -27.53 13.77 -8.13
CA CYS A 20 -26.69 13.21 -7.08
C CYS A 20 -27.60 12.69 -5.96
N THR A 21 -27.86 11.39 -5.92
CA THR A 21 -28.25 10.70 -4.69
C THR A 21 -27.43 9.42 -4.61
N LEU A 22 -26.30 9.53 -3.92
CA LEU A 22 -25.66 8.43 -3.23
C LEU A 22 -25.29 8.97 -1.86
N ASP A 23 -26.31 9.05 -1.01
CA ASP A 23 -26.16 9.18 0.43
C ASP A 23 -25.45 7.94 0.94
N GLY A 24 -24.22 8.16 1.38
CA GLY A 24 -23.30 7.17 1.91
C GLY A 24 -22.16 7.92 2.58
N ASP A 25 -22.51 8.68 3.63
CA ASP A 25 -21.57 9.37 4.51
C ASP A 25 -20.72 8.35 5.28
N GLU A 26 -19.75 7.74 4.60
CA GLU A 26 -18.51 7.28 5.20
C GLU A 26 -17.46 8.32 4.79
N SER A 27 -17.42 9.42 5.54
CA SER A 27 -16.38 10.44 5.41
C SER A 27 -15.02 9.84 5.79
N PHE A 28 -14.38 9.18 4.82
CA PHE A 28 -12.94 9.06 4.82
C PHE A 28 -12.42 10.49 4.62
N GLY A 29 -12.03 11.15 5.72
CA GLY A 29 -11.43 12.47 5.68
C GLY A 29 -10.40 12.52 4.56
N ASP A 30 -10.64 13.37 3.58
CA ASP A 30 -9.92 13.33 2.32
C ASP A 30 -8.48 13.74 2.57
N VAL A 31 -7.59 12.75 2.62
CA VAL A 31 -6.21 12.86 3.14
C VAL A 31 -5.34 13.85 2.36
N CYS A 32 -5.78 14.32 1.19
CA CYS A 32 -4.92 14.99 0.21
C CYS A 32 -5.50 16.27 -0.42
N THR A 33 -6.23 17.08 0.33
CA THR A 33 -6.90 18.31 -0.17
C THR A 33 -5.98 19.39 -0.78
N SER A 34 -4.65 19.23 -0.73
CA SER A 34 -3.67 20.21 -1.23
C SER A 34 -2.62 19.65 -2.21
N ALA A 35 -2.86 18.50 -2.83
CA ALA A 35 -1.89 17.83 -3.70
C ALA A 35 -1.86 18.39 -5.15
N THR A 36 -0.68 18.51 -5.76
CA THR A 36 -0.52 18.81 -7.20
C THR A 36 -0.88 17.59 -8.07
N GLY A 37 -1.13 17.74 -9.38
CA GLY A 37 -1.76 16.70 -10.23
C GLY A 37 -1.24 15.25 -10.08
N ALA A 38 0.08 15.03 -10.02
CA ALA A 38 0.64 13.67 -9.84
C ALA A 38 0.58 13.18 -8.38
N ASP A 39 0.69 14.10 -7.41
CA ASP A 39 0.42 13.79 -6.00
C ASP A 39 -1.07 13.44 -5.81
N MET A 40 -1.99 14.10 -6.54
CA MET A 40 -3.43 13.83 -6.51
C MET A 40 -3.75 12.44 -7.04
N LEU A 41 -3.08 11.99 -8.10
CA LEU A 41 -3.25 10.63 -8.63
C LEU A 41 -2.76 9.57 -7.63
N THR A 42 -1.59 9.79 -7.03
CA THR A 42 -1.07 8.88 -5.99
C THR A 42 -2.01 8.83 -4.79
N CYS A 43 -2.54 9.97 -4.35
CA CYS A 43 -3.51 10.06 -3.26
C CYS A 43 -4.80 9.30 -3.56
N LYS A 44 -5.34 9.42 -4.78
CA LYS A 44 -6.49 8.62 -5.21
C LYS A 44 -6.21 7.12 -5.04
N TYR A 45 -5.06 6.64 -5.51
CA TYR A 45 -4.71 5.23 -5.40
C TYR A 45 -4.41 4.80 -3.97
N PHE A 46 -3.87 5.70 -3.14
CA PHE A 46 -3.73 5.44 -1.72
C PHE A 46 -5.08 5.21 -1.04
N ASN A 47 -6.08 6.08 -1.28
CA ASN A 47 -7.41 5.93 -0.71
C ASN A 47 -8.10 4.64 -1.19
N ILE A 48 -7.98 4.32 -2.49
CA ILE A 48 -8.45 3.04 -3.05
C ILE A 48 -7.87 1.85 -2.31
N ILE A 49 -6.55 1.84 -2.12
CA ILE A 49 -5.85 0.73 -1.47
C ILE A 49 -6.18 0.66 0.01
N LYS A 50 -6.21 1.80 0.71
CA LYS A 50 -6.56 1.89 2.13
C LYS A 50 -7.96 1.34 2.40
N GLY A 51 -8.91 1.59 1.51
CA GLY A 51 -10.29 1.11 1.61
C GLY A 51 -10.55 -0.33 1.11
N ASP A 52 -9.58 -1.01 0.49
CA ASP A 52 -9.82 -2.36 -0.05
C ASP A 52 -9.91 -3.41 1.09
N ALA A 53 -11.02 -4.13 1.13
CA ALA A 53 -11.37 -5.09 2.18
C ALA A 53 -10.46 -6.35 2.22
N SER A 54 -9.53 -6.49 1.28
CA SER A 54 -8.48 -7.53 1.28
C SER A 54 -7.42 -7.28 2.37
N PHE A 55 -7.33 -6.05 2.88
CA PHE A 55 -6.27 -5.67 3.81
C PHE A 55 -6.78 -5.58 5.25
N THR A 56 -5.89 -5.94 6.18
CA THR A 56 -6.09 -5.78 7.63
C THR A 56 -4.97 -4.88 8.17
N TRP A 57 -5.09 -3.57 7.93
CA TRP A 57 -4.02 -2.59 8.24
C TRP A 57 -3.66 -2.53 9.73
N GLY A 58 -4.61 -2.86 10.61
CA GLY A 58 -4.37 -2.97 12.05
C GLY A 58 -3.40 -4.08 12.46
N TYR A 59 -3.08 -5.02 11.57
CA TYR A 59 -2.05 -6.03 11.78
C TYR A 59 -0.80 -5.72 10.95
N SER A 60 0.20 -5.10 11.60
CA SER A 60 1.46 -4.72 10.96
C SER A 60 2.58 -5.72 11.18
N LYS A 61 2.46 -6.67 12.12
CA LYS A 61 3.56 -7.54 12.58
C LYS A 61 4.18 -8.45 11.52
N ASP A 62 3.43 -8.85 10.50
CA ASP A 62 3.92 -9.68 9.40
C ASP A 62 3.09 -9.45 8.13
N GLY A 63 3.43 -10.10 7.03
CA GLY A 63 2.65 -10.12 5.79
C GLY A 63 2.83 -8.90 4.89
N SER A 64 3.84 -8.05 5.13
CA SER A 64 4.13 -6.88 4.30
C SER A 64 4.35 -7.22 2.83
N PHE A 65 5.03 -8.33 2.54
CA PHE A 65 5.24 -8.86 1.19
C PHE A 65 3.92 -9.17 0.46
N ALA A 66 2.97 -9.82 1.15
CA ALA A 66 1.65 -10.15 0.62
C ALA A 66 0.82 -8.88 0.41
N ARG A 67 0.86 -7.93 1.35
CA ARG A 67 0.19 -6.62 1.18
C ARG A 67 0.75 -5.89 -0.04
N ALA A 68 2.06 -5.74 -0.14
CA ALA A 68 2.70 -5.06 -1.27
C ALA A 68 2.38 -5.72 -2.61
N HIS A 69 2.37 -7.05 -2.67
CA HIS A 69 2.01 -7.76 -3.88
C HIS A 69 0.54 -7.57 -4.26
N LYS A 70 -0.38 -7.65 -3.29
CA LYS A 70 -1.82 -7.42 -3.54
C LYS A 70 -2.11 -5.97 -3.96
N MET A 71 -1.41 -5.00 -3.37
CA MET A 71 -1.51 -3.60 -3.79
C MET A 71 -1.11 -3.45 -5.27
N GLY A 72 0.01 -4.04 -5.67
CA GLY A 72 0.43 -4.07 -7.08
C GLY A 72 -0.59 -4.74 -7.99
N GLU A 73 -1.11 -5.92 -7.61
CA GLU A 73 -2.14 -6.65 -8.35
C GLU A 73 -3.39 -5.80 -8.59
N ILE A 74 -3.90 -5.14 -7.55
CA ILE A 74 -5.09 -4.28 -7.62
C ILE A 74 -4.84 -3.13 -8.61
N LEU A 75 -3.72 -2.43 -8.46
CA LEU A 75 -3.41 -1.28 -9.30
C LEU A 75 -3.19 -1.65 -10.77
N GLN A 76 -2.52 -2.78 -11.05
CA GLN A 76 -2.32 -3.25 -12.41
C GLN A 76 -3.60 -3.79 -13.04
N SER A 77 -4.33 -4.66 -12.32
CA SER A 77 -5.41 -5.44 -12.91
C SER A 77 -6.75 -4.69 -12.91
N LYS A 78 -7.03 -3.91 -11.86
CA LYS A 78 -8.31 -3.15 -11.77
C LYS A 78 -8.21 -1.75 -12.36
N TYR A 79 -7.02 -1.14 -12.33
CA TYR A 79 -6.83 0.27 -12.72
C TYR A 79 -5.88 0.45 -13.91
N GLY A 80 -5.33 -0.62 -14.47
CA GLY A 80 -4.52 -0.57 -15.69
C GLY A 80 -3.18 0.17 -15.53
N ILE A 81 -2.70 0.35 -14.30
CA ILE A 81 -1.41 1.01 -14.07
C ILE A 81 -0.30 0.10 -14.61
N GLN A 82 0.59 0.66 -15.43
CA GLN A 82 1.65 -0.11 -16.06
C GLN A 82 2.69 -0.55 -15.03
N ALA A 83 3.29 -1.73 -15.25
CA ALA A 83 4.34 -2.24 -14.37
C ALA A 83 5.53 -1.27 -14.22
N ALA A 84 5.86 -0.51 -15.27
CA ALA A 84 6.94 0.48 -15.23
C ALA A 84 6.64 1.68 -14.31
N GLN A 85 5.37 1.94 -14.00
CA GLN A 85 4.95 3.03 -13.11
C GLN A 85 4.91 2.60 -11.64
N LEU A 86 5.20 1.32 -11.35
CA LEU A 86 5.14 0.73 -10.03
C LEU A 86 6.47 0.05 -9.68
N GLY A 87 6.89 0.21 -8.44
CA GLY A 87 8.00 -0.55 -7.88
C GLY A 87 7.65 -1.08 -6.50
N LYS A 88 8.54 -1.90 -5.96
CA LYS A 88 8.54 -2.22 -4.52
C LYS A 88 9.73 -1.54 -3.86
N ILE A 89 9.48 -0.87 -2.74
CA ILE A 89 10.54 -0.37 -1.87
C ILE A 89 10.74 -1.33 -0.73
N TRP A 90 11.99 -1.66 -0.47
CA TRP A 90 12.42 -2.60 0.55
C TRP A 90 13.35 -1.92 1.53
N ILE A 91 13.22 -2.24 2.81
CA ILE A 91 14.17 -1.86 3.85
C ILE A 91 14.38 -3.05 4.76
N GLY A 92 15.57 -3.15 5.34
CA GLY A 92 15.90 -4.17 6.31
C GLY A 92 17.27 -3.88 6.88
N ASN A 93 17.55 -4.56 7.98
CA ASN A 93 18.54 -4.11 8.93
C ASN A 93 19.70 -5.10 9.04
N SER A 94 20.92 -4.58 8.96
CA SER A 94 22.12 -5.39 9.11
C SER A 94 22.48 -5.73 10.55
N ASP A 95 21.97 -4.95 11.51
CA ASP A 95 22.52 -4.83 12.86
C ASP A 95 21.44 -4.90 13.95
N GLY A 96 20.19 -5.21 13.59
CA GLY A 96 19.11 -5.44 14.56
C GLY A 96 17.72 -5.49 13.94
N LYS A 97 16.69 -5.13 14.72
CA LYS A 97 15.29 -5.17 14.29
C LYS A 97 14.82 -3.81 13.78
N LEU A 98 14.04 -3.80 12.70
CA LEU A 98 13.26 -2.63 12.29
C LEU A 98 12.11 -2.36 13.29
N LEU A 99 11.27 -1.37 12.98
CA LEU A 99 9.98 -1.18 13.63
C LEU A 99 9.22 -2.53 13.74
N ASN A 100 8.48 -2.72 14.83
CA ASN A 100 7.69 -3.93 15.12
C ASN A 100 8.47 -5.26 15.14
N GLY A 101 9.80 -5.21 15.20
CA GLY A 101 10.62 -6.40 15.27
C GLY A 101 10.92 -7.06 13.93
N TRP A 102 10.68 -6.37 12.80
CA TRP A 102 10.87 -6.94 11.47
C TRP A 102 12.35 -7.11 11.10
N THR A 103 12.63 -8.14 10.31
CA THR A 103 13.93 -8.34 9.64
C THR A 103 14.01 -7.53 8.34
N TYR A 104 12.88 -7.40 7.65
CA TYR A 104 12.69 -6.48 6.53
C TYR A 104 11.24 -5.97 6.46
N HIS A 105 11.02 -4.87 5.75
CA HIS A 105 9.70 -4.37 5.41
C HIS A 105 9.63 -3.98 3.93
N VAL A 106 8.44 -4.04 3.36
CA VAL A 106 8.20 -3.75 1.94
C VAL A 106 6.85 -3.08 1.74
N ALA A 107 6.83 -2.13 0.80
CA ALA A 107 5.65 -1.42 0.33
C ALA A 107 5.74 -1.19 -1.19
N ILE A 108 4.70 -0.59 -1.77
CA ILE A 108 4.73 -0.20 -3.20
C ILE A 108 5.14 1.27 -3.35
N VAL A 109 5.84 1.56 -4.44
CA VAL A 109 6.17 2.92 -4.89
C VAL A 109 5.44 3.18 -6.19
N MET A 110 4.78 4.33 -6.28
CA MET A 110 4.26 4.86 -7.53
C MET A 110 5.23 5.89 -8.08
N ALA A 111 5.56 5.79 -9.36
CA ALA A 111 6.46 6.72 -10.03
C ALA A 111 5.97 8.17 -9.95
N GLY A 112 6.91 9.11 -9.89
CA GLY A 112 6.61 10.53 -9.96
C GLY A 112 6.10 10.96 -11.34
N PRO A 113 5.73 12.23 -11.53
CA PRO A 113 5.29 12.76 -12.83
C PRO A 113 6.33 12.62 -13.95
N ASP A 114 7.60 12.47 -13.62
CA ASP A 114 8.71 12.21 -14.54
C ASP A 114 8.85 10.72 -14.93
N GLY A 115 7.97 9.85 -14.40
CA GLY A 115 8.05 8.40 -14.58
C GLY A 115 9.13 7.72 -13.74
N ASN A 116 9.85 8.46 -12.88
CA ASN A 116 10.93 7.90 -12.06
C ASN A 116 10.41 7.45 -10.69
N LEU A 117 10.73 6.21 -10.31
CA LEU A 117 10.38 5.66 -8.99
C LEU A 117 11.13 6.38 -7.84
N LEU A 118 12.33 6.91 -8.07
CA LEU A 118 13.10 7.63 -7.05
C LEU A 118 12.46 8.96 -6.64
N ASN A 119 11.71 9.57 -7.56
CA ASN A 119 10.97 10.82 -7.31
C ASN A 119 9.50 10.55 -6.95
N GLY A 120 9.15 9.28 -6.76
CA GLY A 120 7.80 8.80 -6.51
C GLY A 120 7.29 9.00 -5.08
N ARG A 121 6.23 8.27 -4.78
CA ARG A 121 5.59 8.21 -3.46
C ARG A 121 5.34 6.77 -3.06
N VAL A 122 5.56 6.48 -1.79
CA VAL A 122 5.25 5.18 -1.18
C VAL A 122 3.79 5.15 -0.76
N ILE A 123 3.11 4.06 -1.09
CA ILE A 123 1.77 3.75 -0.58
C ILE A 123 1.92 2.61 0.44
N ASP A 124 1.77 2.96 1.72
CA ASP A 124 1.83 2.01 2.83
C ASP A 124 0.84 2.39 3.95
N PRO A 125 -0.45 2.01 3.81
CA PRO A 125 -1.45 2.29 4.84
C PRO A 125 -1.21 1.57 6.17
N SER A 126 -0.24 0.64 6.25
CA SER A 126 0.12 0.00 7.53
C SER A 126 1.01 0.88 8.42
N LEU A 127 1.56 1.96 7.87
CA LEU A 127 2.45 2.88 8.59
C LEU A 127 2.04 4.35 8.51
N PHE A 128 1.31 4.72 7.46
CA PHE A 128 0.95 6.10 7.17
C PHE A 128 -0.52 6.20 6.81
N ASP A 129 -1.09 7.36 7.06
CA ASP A 129 -2.44 7.71 6.65
C ASP A 129 -2.50 8.41 5.29
N ARG A 130 -1.34 8.69 4.67
CA ARG A 130 -1.13 9.36 3.37
C ARG A 130 0.02 8.76 2.56
N PRO A 131 0.14 9.06 1.25
CA PRO A 131 1.37 8.82 0.52
C PRO A 131 2.54 9.62 1.12
N VAL A 132 3.73 9.02 1.09
CA VAL A 132 4.94 9.61 1.68
C VAL A 132 6.12 9.51 0.72
N THR A 133 7.17 10.28 0.99
CA THR A 133 8.44 10.13 0.25
C THR A 133 9.15 8.82 0.63
N LEU A 134 10.06 8.35 -0.23
CA LEU A 134 10.88 7.16 0.05
C LEU A 134 11.71 7.33 1.33
N GLN A 135 12.21 8.54 1.57
CA GLN A 135 12.99 8.86 2.77
C GLN A 135 12.11 8.88 4.02
N GLU A 136 10.91 9.47 3.94
CA GLU A 136 9.96 9.48 5.06
C GLU A 136 9.53 8.05 5.44
N TRP A 137 9.21 7.22 4.45
CA TRP A 137 8.88 5.81 4.68
C TRP A 137 10.03 5.03 5.31
N SER A 138 11.24 5.16 4.75
CA SER A 138 12.40 4.42 5.25
C SER A 138 12.77 4.87 6.67
N ASN A 139 12.70 6.17 6.98
CA ASN A 139 12.91 6.70 8.32
C ASN A 139 11.90 6.14 9.33
N LYS A 140 10.61 6.02 8.97
CA LYS A 140 9.58 5.46 9.86
C LYS A 140 9.80 3.98 10.16
N CYS A 141 10.30 3.22 9.20
CA CYS A 141 10.62 1.80 9.38
C CYS A 141 11.84 1.57 10.28
N ASN A 142 12.67 2.59 10.44
CA ASN A 142 14.03 2.46 10.90
C ASN A 142 14.21 3.00 12.33
N ASN A 143 14.72 2.16 13.23
CA ASN A 143 15.05 2.57 14.59
C ASN A 143 16.49 3.12 14.72
N TRP A 144 17.34 3.03 13.68
CA TRP A 144 18.76 3.45 13.72
C TRP A 144 19.24 4.08 12.40
N SER A 145 20.07 5.11 12.44
CA SER A 145 20.38 6.01 11.31
C SER A 145 21.13 5.44 10.09
N SER A 146 21.34 4.12 9.95
CA SER A 146 22.22 3.53 8.90
C SER A 146 21.53 2.64 7.85
N ASN A 147 20.24 2.32 7.95
CA ASN A 147 19.61 1.38 7.03
C ASN A 147 19.32 2.00 5.66
N GLN A 148 19.72 1.28 4.60
CA GLN A 148 19.51 1.67 3.21
C GLN A 148 18.29 0.93 2.65
N PHE A 149 17.44 1.66 1.94
CA PHE A 149 16.35 1.07 1.17
C PHE A 149 16.80 0.70 -0.25
N ALA A 150 16.05 -0.16 -0.92
CA ALA A 150 16.22 -0.48 -2.33
C ALA A 150 14.87 -0.51 -3.05
N ILE A 151 14.88 -0.30 -4.36
CA ILE A 151 13.70 -0.39 -5.21
C ILE A 151 13.87 -1.55 -6.18
N SER A 152 12.82 -2.35 -6.36
CA SER A 152 12.76 -3.43 -7.35
C SER A 152 11.56 -3.28 -8.27
N PRO A 153 11.52 -4.05 -9.37
CA PRO A 153 10.30 -4.30 -10.12
C PRO A 153 9.15 -4.79 -9.22
N ILE A 154 7.92 -4.49 -9.63
CA ILE A 154 6.69 -4.76 -8.87
C ILE A 154 6.39 -6.25 -8.66
N ASP A 155 6.93 -7.12 -9.51
CA ASP A 155 6.70 -8.57 -9.50
C ASP A 155 7.58 -9.34 -8.52
N PHE A 156 8.61 -8.72 -7.93
CA PHE A 156 9.46 -9.36 -6.92
C PHE A 156 8.63 -9.67 -5.67
N TYR A 157 8.49 -10.95 -5.31
CA TYR A 157 7.57 -11.33 -4.23
C TYR A 157 8.14 -11.10 -2.83
N THR A 158 9.32 -11.65 -2.58
CA THR A 158 10.05 -11.64 -1.30
C THR A 158 11.56 -11.56 -1.54
N PRO A 159 12.38 -11.16 -0.56
CA PRO A 159 13.83 -11.24 -0.68
C PRO A 159 14.34 -12.68 -0.87
N ASN A 160 15.52 -12.85 -1.46
CA ASN A 160 16.20 -14.13 -1.50
C ASN A 160 16.58 -14.62 -0.09
N ASN A 161 16.58 -15.95 0.09
CA ASN A 161 16.97 -16.63 1.32
C ASN A 161 16.23 -16.16 2.59
N ILE A 162 14.89 -16.16 2.60
CA ILE A 162 14.08 -15.77 3.78
C ILE A 162 14.51 -16.51 5.05
N ARG A 163 14.94 -17.77 4.93
CA ARG A 163 15.55 -18.51 6.04
C ARG A 163 16.85 -17.88 6.55
N GLN A 164 17.72 -17.37 5.67
CA GLN A 164 18.87 -16.57 6.07
C GLN A 164 18.46 -15.19 6.58
N VAL A 165 17.35 -14.61 6.14
CA VAL A 165 16.85 -13.35 6.71
C VAL A 165 16.41 -13.53 8.17
N GLY A 166 15.81 -14.67 8.51
CA GLY A 166 15.47 -15.02 9.89
C GLY A 166 16.65 -15.53 10.74
N LEU A 167 17.72 -16.06 10.12
CA LEU A 167 18.89 -16.62 10.82
C LEU A 167 20.08 -15.65 10.91
N ASN A 168 20.32 -14.84 9.87
CA ASN A 168 21.33 -13.80 9.87
C ASN A 168 20.66 -12.51 10.34
N LYS A 169 21.16 -11.97 11.46
CA LYS A 169 20.81 -10.62 11.94
C LYS A 169 21.21 -9.51 10.95
N SER A 170 21.87 -9.88 9.84
CA SER A 170 22.39 -8.95 8.85
C SER A 170 21.73 -9.07 7.48
N TRP A 171 20.74 -8.21 7.20
CA TRP A 171 20.15 -8.05 5.86
C TRP A 171 20.19 -6.58 5.42
N LYS A 172 20.64 -6.31 4.20
CA LYS A 172 20.63 -4.95 3.61
C LYS A 172 19.90 -4.98 2.27
N ALA A 173 18.89 -4.13 2.13
CA ALA A 173 18.02 -4.12 0.94
C ALA A 173 18.82 -4.00 -0.36
N ASN A 174 19.75 -3.06 -0.42
CA ASN A 174 20.54 -2.76 -1.61
C ASN A 174 21.50 -3.87 -2.06
N THR A 175 21.69 -4.93 -1.28
CA THR A 175 22.56 -6.07 -1.62
C THR A 175 21.83 -7.41 -1.69
N LYS A 176 20.55 -7.43 -1.30
CA LYS A 176 19.76 -8.66 -1.13
C LYS A 176 18.41 -8.63 -1.82
N VAL A 177 18.02 -7.49 -2.40
CA VAL A 177 16.89 -7.40 -3.32
C VAL A 177 17.36 -7.93 -4.67
N ASP A 178 17.57 -9.24 -4.71
CA ASP A 178 17.85 -9.99 -5.92
C ASP A 178 16.75 -11.02 -6.16
N ASN A 179 16.62 -11.34 -7.44
CA ASN A 179 15.56 -12.05 -8.12
C ASN A 179 15.10 -13.37 -7.44
N TYR A 180 13.85 -13.44 -6.99
CA TYR A 180 13.02 -14.67 -7.00
C TYR A 180 11.76 -14.44 -7.83
N ASN A 181 11.99 -14.00 -9.05
CA ASN A 181 11.03 -13.84 -10.12
C ASN A 181 11.50 -14.74 -11.27
N SER A 182 11.02 -15.98 -11.25
CA SER A 182 10.76 -16.61 -12.54
C SER A 182 9.27 -16.42 -12.80
N SER A 183 8.94 -15.88 -13.97
CA SER A 183 7.58 -15.70 -14.47
C SER A 183 6.71 -16.97 -14.38
N ARG A 184 7.33 -18.14 -14.15
CA ARG A 184 6.69 -19.43 -13.90
C ARG A 184 5.90 -19.49 -12.58
N HIS A 185 6.11 -18.59 -11.62
CA HIS A 185 5.48 -18.64 -10.28
C HIS A 185 4.47 -17.53 -9.97
N ARG A 186 4.09 -16.71 -10.96
CA ARG A 186 3.20 -15.56 -10.70
C ARG A 186 1.85 -15.99 -10.11
N THR A 187 1.26 -17.07 -10.64
CA THR A 187 0.02 -17.65 -10.09
C THR A 187 0.22 -18.19 -8.68
N ASP A 188 1.37 -18.81 -8.41
CA ASP A 188 1.70 -19.31 -7.07
C ASP A 188 1.76 -18.17 -6.05
N PHE A 189 2.35 -17.02 -6.43
CA PHE A 189 2.42 -15.86 -5.55
C PHE A 189 1.06 -15.22 -5.28
N TYR A 190 0.13 -15.21 -6.24
CA TYR A 190 -1.24 -14.77 -5.97
C TYR A 190 -1.96 -15.69 -4.99
N ASN A 191 -1.80 -17.01 -5.14
CA ASN A 191 -2.39 -17.99 -4.22
C ASN A 191 -1.82 -17.83 -2.81
N VAL A 192 -0.50 -17.72 -2.68
CA VAL A 192 0.16 -17.49 -1.39
C VAL A 192 -0.26 -16.15 -0.79
N THR A 193 -0.35 -15.09 -1.58
CA THR A 193 -0.80 -13.76 -1.13
C THR A 193 -2.21 -13.83 -0.57
N ASN A 194 -3.15 -14.42 -1.30
CA ASN A 194 -4.53 -14.54 -0.85
C ASN A 194 -4.65 -15.40 0.41
N CYS A 195 -3.86 -16.49 0.51
CA CYS A 195 -3.78 -17.28 1.75
C CYS A 195 -3.31 -16.41 2.92
N VAL A 196 -2.17 -15.72 2.79
CA VAL A 196 -1.59 -14.91 3.87
C VAL A 196 -2.57 -13.82 4.33
N LEU A 197 -3.16 -13.08 3.40
CA LEU A 197 -4.09 -11.99 3.73
C LEU A 197 -5.38 -12.52 4.37
N THR A 198 -5.92 -13.64 3.89
CA THR A 198 -7.12 -14.27 4.45
C THR A 198 -6.87 -14.80 5.86
N THR A 199 -5.74 -15.48 6.07
CA THR A 199 -5.31 -15.98 7.38
C THR A 199 -5.15 -14.83 8.37
N ILE A 200 -4.45 -13.75 7.98
CA ILE A 200 -4.30 -12.56 8.81
C ILE A 200 -5.66 -11.97 9.17
N LYS A 201 -6.56 -11.81 8.20
CA LYS A 201 -7.89 -11.26 8.43
C LYS A 201 -8.69 -12.12 9.43
N ASN A 202 -8.76 -13.42 9.21
CA ASN A 202 -9.56 -14.33 10.02
C ASN A 202 -9.05 -14.41 11.47
N ASP A 203 -7.73 -14.53 11.65
CA ASP A 203 -7.11 -14.64 12.96
C ASP A 203 -7.21 -13.32 13.71
N PHE A 204 -6.97 -12.19 13.04
CA PHE A 204 -7.07 -10.85 13.65
C PHE A 204 -8.51 -10.52 14.10
N GLU A 205 -9.52 -10.84 13.29
CA GLU A 205 -10.93 -10.65 13.68
C GLU A 205 -11.36 -11.62 14.79
N THR A 206 -10.78 -12.82 14.85
CA THR A 206 -10.96 -13.73 15.98
C THR A 206 -10.33 -13.17 17.26
N TRP A 207 -9.16 -12.55 17.17
CA TRP A 207 -8.51 -11.90 18.31
C TRP A 207 -9.32 -10.72 18.85
N LYS A 208 -9.82 -9.85 17.96
CA LYS A 208 -10.67 -8.71 18.36
C LYS A 208 -11.89 -9.14 19.16
N ARG A 209 -12.54 -10.25 18.80
CA ARG A 209 -13.73 -10.77 19.48
C ARG A 209 -13.44 -11.35 20.86
N ASN A 210 -12.24 -11.86 21.09
CA ASN A 210 -11.92 -12.66 22.28
C ASN A 210 -11.29 -11.87 23.46
N VAL A 211 -11.22 -10.53 23.39
CA VAL A 211 -10.76 -9.57 24.44
C VAL A 211 -9.31 -9.77 24.96
N LYS A 212 -8.66 -10.90 24.68
CA LYS A 212 -7.23 -11.15 24.91
C LYS A 212 -6.39 -10.65 23.74
N PHE A 213 -6.56 -9.38 23.39
CA PHE A 213 -5.68 -8.74 22.41
C PHE A 213 -4.31 -8.51 23.05
N ASP A 214 -3.39 -9.42 22.78
CA ASP A 214 -1.98 -9.12 22.95
C ASP A 214 -1.46 -8.56 21.63
N SER A 215 -1.17 -7.26 21.63
CA SER A 215 -0.53 -6.58 20.50
C SER A 215 0.80 -7.23 20.14
N ASN A 216 1.39 -8.05 21.02
CA ASN A 216 2.59 -8.83 20.76
C ASN A 216 2.35 -10.21 20.14
N SER A 217 1.10 -10.68 20.01
CA SER A 217 0.81 -11.97 19.39
C SER A 217 1.11 -11.96 17.88
N SER A 218 1.49 -13.13 17.35
CA SER A 218 1.80 -13.32 15.94
C SER A 218 0.84 -14.29 15.29
N ILE A 219 0.37 -13.94 14.09
CA ILE A 219 -0.48 -14.80 13.28
C ILE A 219 0.39 -15.83 12.56
N ASN A 220 0.03 -17.10 12.67
CA ASN A 220 0.78 -18.17 12.03
C ASN A 220 0.38 -18.32 10.55
N ILE A 221 1.22 -17.79 9.68
CA ILE A 221 1.07 -17.88 8.22
C ILE A 221 1.90 -19.00 7.58
N SER A 222 2.53 -19.89 8.36
CA SER A 222 3.43 -20.94 7.83
C SER A 222 2.76 -21.98 6.93
N HIS A 223 1.43 -22.12 7.03
CA HIS A 223 0.65 -23.00 6.16
C HIS A 223 0.39 -22.40 4.77
N CYS A 224 0.57 -21.08 4.62
CA CYS A 224 0.56 -20.45 3.32
C CYS A 224 1.92 -20.77 2.66
N GLY A 225 1.86 -21.50 1.55
CA GLY A 225 3.03 -22.07 0.87
C GLY A 225 4.22 -21.09 0.75
N GLY A 226 5.44 -21.64 0.77
CA GLY A 226 6.69 -20.87 0.69
C GLY A 226 7.28 -20.46 2.05
N GLY A 227 6.51 -20.52 3.14
CA GLY A 227 7.01 -20.27 4.50
C GLY A 227 7.56 -18.86 4.70
N TYR A 228 6.94 -17.90 4.03
CA TYR A 228 7.40 -16.52 3.98
C TYR A 228 7.02 -15.75 5.25
N THR A 229 7.94 -14.94 5.76
CA THR A 229 7.74 -14.05 6.89
C THR A 229 8.62 -12.82 6.74
N ALA A 230 8.19 -11.69 7.31
CA ALA A 230 8.96 -10.46 7.47
C ALA A 230 9.65 -10.35 8.85
N ARG A 231 9.61 -11.42 9.66
CA ARG A 231 10.17 -11.50 11.01
C ARG A 231 11.46 -12.30 11.08
#